data_AF-A0A435GRX1-F1
#
_entry.id   AF-A0A435GRX1-F1
#
_cell.length_a   1.000
_cell.length_b   1.000
_cell.length_c   1.000
_cell.angle_alpha   90.00
_cell.angle_beta   90.00
_cell.angle_gamma   90.00
#
_symmetry.space_group_name_H-M   'P 1'
#
loop_
_entity.id
_entity.type
_entity.pdbx_description
1 polymer ?
#
loop_
_entity_poly.entity_id
_entity_poly.type
_entity_poly.pdbx_seq_one_letter_code
_entity_poly.pdbx_strand_id
1 'polypeptide(L)'
;RLNDLVFAFPALLSAIMITAIFGPGAVNAIIAIGIFNIPVFARVARAGALAIWPREFILAARAAGKSSTQITIEHVLPNIATLLLVQGTIQFALGILAEAGLSYLGLGAQPPMPSWGRMLFDAQTRMVVAPWMAIFPGMAIVVAVLGLNLLGDGIADVLDPKSRRQR
;
A
#
# COMPACT_ATOMS: atom_id res chain seq x y z
N ARG A 1 0.59 18.99 9.22
CA ARG A 1 -0.67 19.68 9.59
C ARG A 1 -1.87 19.03 8.90
N LEU A 2 -2.15 19.22 7.60
CA LEU A 2 -3.20 18.44 6.89
C LEU A 2 -2.92 16.92 6.87
N ASN A 3 -1.64 16.55 6.76
CA ASN A 3 -1.19 15.16 6.76
C ASN A 3 -1.36 14.43 8.12
N ASP A 4 -1.68 15.15 9.20
CA ASP A 4 -1.89 14.59 10.54
C ASP A 4 -3.37 14.31 10.82
N LEU A 5 -4.29 15.06 10.17
CA LEU A 5 -5.73 14.83 10.25
C LEU A 5 -6.15 13.48 9.65
N VAL A 6 -5.44 13.04 8.61
CA VAL A 6 -5.65 11.74 7.94
C VAL A 6 -5.24 10.56 8.84
N PHE A 7 -4.31 10.76 9.78
CA PHE A 7 -3.93 9.74 10.76
C PHE A 7 -4.82 9.75 12.01
N ALA A 8 -5.57 10.84 12.25
CA ALA A 8 -6.53 10.94 13.33
C ALA A 8 -7.83 10.16 13.04
N PHE A 9 -8.15 9.92 11.76
CA PHE A 9 -9.26 9.07 11.35
C PHE A 9 -8.75 7.69 10.90
N PRO A 10 -9.14 6.59 11.55
CA PRO A 10 -8.78 5.26 11.12
C PRO A 10 -9.21 5.01 9.67
N ALA A 11 -8.31 4.52 8.83
CA ALA A 11 -8.55 4.32 7.40
C ALA A 11 -9.83 3.52 7.11
N LEU A 12 -10.14 2.55 7.97
CA LEU A 12 -11.37 1.75 7.90
C LEU A 12 -12.63 2.60 8.13
N LEU A 13 -12.62 3.48 9.14
CA LEU A 13 -13.74 4.39 9.44
C LEU A 13 -13.99 5.36 8.30
N SER A 14 -12.94 5.94 7.73
CA SER A 14 -13.09 6.84 6.60
C SER A 14 -13.58 6.11 5.34
N ALA A 15 -13.07 4.92 5.07
CA ALA A 15 -13.54 4.09 3.96
C ALA A 15 -15.02 3.74 4.12
N ILE A 16 -15.46 3.36 5.34
CA ILE A 16 -16.88 3.14 5.67
C ILE A 16 -17.72 4.38 5.38
N MET A 17 -17.29 5.56 5.85
CA MET A 17 -18.00 6.83 5.61
C MET A 17 -18.13 7.14 4.11
N ILE A 18 -17.08 6.92 3.32
CA ILE A 18 -17.12 7.13 1.87
C ILE A 18 -18.10 6.17 1.20
N THR A 19 -18.03 4.87 1.51
CA THR A 19 -19.00 3.89 0.96
C THR A 19 -20.43 4.12 1.43
N ALA A 20 -20.64 4.69 2.62
CA ALA A 20 -21.96 5.06 3.10
C ALA A 20 -22.57 6.23 2.29
N ILE A 21 -21.74 7.13 1.76
CA ILE A 21 -22.16 8.28 0.95
C ILE A 21 -22.31 7.90 -0.53
N PHE A 22 -21.33 7.19 -1.10
CA PHE A 22 -21.26 6.88 -2.53
C PHE A 22 -21.87 5.51 -2.91
N GLY A 23 -22.32 4.75 -1.91
CA GLY A 23 -22.83 3.40 -2.09
C GLY A 23 -21.73 2.33 -2.16
N PRO A 24 -22.10 1.07 -1.87
CA PRO A 24 -21.17 -0.04 -1.85
C PRO A 24 -20.71 -0.42 -3.26
N GLY A 25 -19.43 -0.74 -3.41
CA GLY A 25 -18.86 -1.17 -4.68
C GLY A 25 -17.34 -1.33 -4.66
N ALA A 26 -16.84 -2.30 -5.42
CA ALA A 26 -15.40 -2.59 -5.49
C ALA A 26 -14.59 -1.37 -5.96
N VAL A 27 -15.06 -0.67 -6.99
CA VAL A 27 -14.38 0.52 -7.52
C VAL A 27 -14.35 1.66 -6.50
N ASN A 28 -15.47 1.90 -5.80
CA ASN A 28 -15.55 2.92 -4.75
C ASN A 28 -14.58 2.61 -3.61
N ALA A 29 -14.53 1.35 -3.17
CA ALA A 29 -13.60 0.89 -2.15
C ALA A 29 -12.14 1.08 -2.59
N ILE A 30 -11.79 0.69 -3.81
CA ILE A 30 -10.43 0.83 -4.37
C ILE A 30 -10.02 2.32 -4.44
N ILE A 31 -10.90 3.19 -4.93
CA ILE A 31 -10.63 4.64 -5.02
C ILE A 31 -10.44 5.22 -3.61
N ALA A 32 -11.31 4.87 -2.66
CA ALA A 32 -11.19 5.32 -1.28
C ALA A 32 -9.84 4.91 -0.67
N ILE A 33 -9.49 3.62 -0.76
CA ILE A 33 -8.22 3.07 -0.26
C ILE A 33 -7.03 3.78 -0.94
N GLY A 34 -7.10 3.98 -2.26
CA GLY A 34 -6.06 4.65 -3.04
C GLY A 34 -5.79 6.08 -2.56
N ILE A 35 -6.84 6.89 -2.37
CA ILE A 35 -6.74 8.28 -1.91
C ILE A 35 -6.10 8.34 -0.51
N PHE A 36 -6.44 7.42 0.38
CA PHE A 36 -5.84 7.35 1.72
C PHE A 36 -4.36 6.96 1.72
N ASN A 37 -3.90 6.23 0.69
CA ASN A 37 -2.51 5.83 0.57
C ASN A 37 -1.59 6.92 -0.02
N ILE A 38 -2.13 7.89 -0.77
CA ILE A 38 -1.37 9.03 -1.34
C ILE A 38 -0.52 9.75 -0.28
N PRO A 39 -1.07 10.21 0.87
CA PRO A 39 -0.28 10.93 1.87
C PRO A 39 0.85 10.10 2.49
N VAL A 40 0.63 8.81 2.67
CA VAL A 40 1.63 7.86 3.19
C VAL A 40 2.78 7.76 2.20
N PHE A 41 2.46 7.49 0.93
CA PHE A 41 3.44 7.36 -0.14
C PHE A 41 4.22 8.67 -0.36
N ALA A 42 3.52 9.81 -0.38
CA ALA A 42 4.14 11.13 -0.51
C ALA A 42 5.09 11.45 0.65
N ARG A 43 4.75 11.05 1.88
CA ARG A 43 5.62 11.23 3.05
C ARG A 43 6.90 10.42 2.92
N VAL A 44 6.80 9.16 2.51
CA VAL A 44 7.96 8.28 2.32
C VAL A 44 8.85 8.76 1.18
N ALA A 45 8.27 9.13 0.05
CA ALA A 45 8.99 9.72 -1.07
C ALA A 45 9.76 10.98 -0.66
N ARG A 46 9.11 11.88 0.11
CA ARG A 46 9.74 13.10 0.64
C ARG A 46 10.88 12.78 1.61
N ALA A 47 10.70 11.81 2.51
CA ALA A 47 11.73 11.40 3.45
C ALA A 47 12.97 10.85 2.73
N GLY A 48 12.77 9.98 1.74
CA GLY A 48 13.86 9.45 0.91
C GLY A 48 14.57 10.56 0.12
N ALA A 49 13.80 11.48 -0.49
CA ALA A 49 14.36 12.59 -1.24
C ALA A 49 15.23 13.49 -0.34
N LEU A 50 14.74 13.87 0.85
CA LEU A 50 15.47 14.71 1.81
C LEU A 50 16.80 14.09 2.25
N ALA A 51 16.91 12.76 2.28
CA ALA A 51 18.15 12.06 2.59
C ALA A 51 19.20 12.12 1.45
N ILE A 52 18.76 12.33 0.20
CA ILE A 52 19.63 12.35 -0.99
C ILE A 52 20.00 13.77 -1.41
N TRP A 53 19.08 14.73 -1.27
CA TRP A 53 19.27 16.14 -1.63
C TRP A 53 20.57 16.79 -1.12
N PRO A 54 21.06 16.53 0.11
CA PRO A 54 22.28 17.15 0.62
C PRO A 54 23.58 16.46 0.15
N ARG A 55 23.52 15.40 -0.67
CA ARG A 55 24.72 14.67 -1.11
C ARG A 55 25.54 15.45 -2.14
N GLU A 56 26.86 15.26 -2.11
CA GLU A 56 27.83 15.99 -2.94
C GLU A 56 27.56 15.85 -4.45
N PHE A 57 27.11 14.69 -4.93
CA PHE A 57 26.79 14.51 -6.35
C PHE A 57 25.58 15.33 -6.82
N ILE A 58 24.61 15.61 -5.94
CA ILE A 58 23.47 16.50 -6.24
C ILE A 58 23.96 17.95 -6.30
N LEU A 59 24.87 18.34 -5.40
CA LEU A 59 25.48 19.67 -5.39
C LEU A 59 26.31 19.90 -6.66
N ALA A 60 27.10 18.91 -7.09
CA ALA A 60 27.84 18.96 -8.34
C ALA A 60 26.92 19.06 -9.58
N ALA A 61 25.84 18.27 -9.63
CA ALA A 61 24.86 18.33 -10.71
C ALA A 61 24.15 19.71 -10.79
N ARG A 62 23.88 20.33 -9.63
CA ARG A 62 23.34 21.69 -9.57
C ARG A 62 24.36 22.74 -10.02
N ALA A 63 25.63 22.59 -9.62
CA ALA A 63 26.72 23.46 -10.07
C ALA A 63 26.96 23.36 -11.59
N ALA A 64 26.69 22.18 -12.18
CA ALA A 64 26.71 21.96 -13.62
C ALA A 64 25.49 22.54 -14.38
N GLY A 65 24.58 23.23 -13.69
CA GLY A 65 23.44 23.93 -14.31
C GLY A 65 22.20 23.05 -14.60
N LYS A 66 22.13 21.82 -14.08
CA LYS A 66 20.92 20.99 -14.23
C LYS A 66 19.75 21.57 -13.43
N SER A 67 18.55 21.51 -14.02
CA SER A 67 17.32 21.95 -13.34
C SER A 67 16.90 20.99 -12.23
N SER A 68 16.18 21.49 -11.21
CA SER A 68 15.69 20.68 -10.08
C SER A 68 14.86 19.47 -10.53
N THR A 69 14.09 19.60 -11.61
CA THR A 69 13.28 18.50 -12.17
C THR A 69 14.15 17.42 -12.80
N GLN A 70 15.18 17.81 -13.57
CA GLN A 70 16.14 16.86 -14.14
C GLN A 70 16.93 16.12 -13.05
N ILE A 71 17.40 16.84 -12.03
CA ILE A 71 18.07 16.24 -10.87
C ILE A 71 17.14 15.24 -10.18
N THR A 72 15.86 15.59 -10.03
CA THR A 72 14.89 14.71 -9.38
C THR A 72 14.69 13.42 -10.16
N ILE A 73 14.45 13.50 -11.47
CA ILE A 73 14.15 12.33 -12.31
C ILE A 73 15.38 11.44 -12.51
N GLU A 74 16.56 12.04 -12.74
CA GLU A 74 17.77 11.32 -13.13
C GLU A 74 18.60 10.86 -11.92
N HIS A 75 18.53 11.58 -10.80
CA HIS A 75 19.38 11.30 -9.63
C HIS A 75 18.57 10.92 -8.39
N VAL A 76 17.50 11.65 -8.04
CA VAL A 76 16.76 11.37 -6.79
C VAL A 76 15.87 10.15 -6.94
N LEU A 77 15.05 10.10 -7.99
CA LEU A 77 14.05 9.05 -8.23
C LEU A 77 14.68 7.65 -8.32
N PRO A 78 15.78 7.42 -9.05
CA PRO A 78 16.40 6.09 -9.13
C PRO A 78 17.00 5.67 -7.78
N ASN A 79 17.51 6.63 -6.99
CA ASN A 79 18.08 6.34 -5.67
C ASN A 79 17.00 6.03 -4.62
N ILE A 80 15.79 6.60 -4.72
CA ILE A 80 14.66 6.24 -3.85
C ILE A 80 13.75 5.16 -4.42
N ALA A 81 13.96 4.71 -5.66
CA ALA A 81 13.08 3.75 -6.32
C ALA A 81 12.96 2.46 -5.52
N THR A 82 14.06 1.96 -4.95
CA THR A 82 14.06 0.81 -4.03
C THR A 82 13.14 1.05 -2.83
N LEU A 83 13.28 2.20 -2.17
CA LEU A 83 12.44 2.57 -1.03
C LEU A 83 10.96 2.64 -1.42
N LEU A 84 10.66 3.21 -2.59
CA LEU A 84 9.28 3.32 -3.09
C LEU A 84 8.69 1.97 -3.48
N LEU A 85 9.48 1.06 -4.04
CA LEU A 85 9.03 -0.29 -4.40
C LEU A 85 8.68 -1.10 -3.16
N VAL A 86 9.56 -1.10 -2.14
CA VAL A 86 9.31 -1.76 -0.86
C VAL A 86 8.11 -1.16 -0.15
N GLN A 87 8.00 0.18 -0.13
CA GLN A 87 6.80 0.82 0.41
C GLN A 87 5.54 0.44 -0.37
N GLY A 88 5.65 0.31 -1.70
CA GLY A 88 4.57 -0.10 -2.58
C GLY A 88 4.01 -1.48 -2.23
N THR A 89 4.87 -2.47 -1.97
CA THR A 89 4.42 -3.82 -1.60
C THR A 89 3.68 -3.81 -0.26
N ILE A 90 4.17 -3.07 0.73
CA ILE A 90 3.53 -2.91 2.04
C ILE A 90 2.15 -2.25 1.89
N GLN A 91 2.07 -1.13 1.17
CA GLN A 91 0.78 -0.44 0.98
C GLN A 91 -0.21 -1.28 0.17
N PHE A 92 0.27 -2.09 -0.78
CA PHE A 92 -0.59 -2.98 -1.54
C PHE A 92 -1.16 -4.10 -0.66
N ALA A 93 -0.33 -4.70 0.20
CA ALA A 93 -0.78 -5.70 1.16
C ALA A 93 -1.83 -5.15 2.15
N LEU A 94 -1.61 -3.93 2.67
CA LEU A 94 -2.58 -3.23 3.49
C LEU A 94 -3.87 -2.90 2.72
N GLY A 95 -3.76 -2.59 1.44
CA GLY A 95 -4.90 -2.35 0.55
C GLY A 95 -5.78 -3.59 0.37
N ILE A 96 -5.19 -4.77 0.21
CA ILE A 96 -5.92 -6.05 0.15
C ILE A 96 -6.69 -6.27 1.46
N LEU A 97 -6.04 -6.05 2.60
CA LEU A 97 -6.68 -6.23 3.90
C LEU A 97 -7.84 -5.24 4.12
N ALA A 98 -7.65 -3.99 3.68
CA ALA A 98 -8.69 -2.96 3.75
C ALA A 98 -9.88 -3.29 2.84
N GLU A 99 -9.65 -3.73 1.60
CA GLU A 99 -10.71 -4.16 0.68
C GLU A 99 -11.47 -5.36 1.25
N ALA A 100 -10.74 -6.37 1.75
CA ALA A 100 -11.35 -7.54 2.37
C ALA A 100 -12.20 -7.16 3.59
N GLY A 101 -11.73 -6.22 4.42
CA GLY A 101 -12.49 -5.67 5.54
C GLY A 101 -13.76 -4.95 5.10
N LEU A 102 -13.70 -4.12 4.06
CA LEU A 102 -14.88 -3.43 3.51
C LEU A 102 -15.88 -4.42 2.90
N SER A 103 -15.40 -5.39 2.13
CA SER A 103 -16.23 -6.43 1.52
C SER A 103 -16.86 -7.35 2.58
N TYR A 104 -16.16 -7.61 3.68
CA TYR A 104 -16.72 -8.30 4.84
C TYR A 104 -17.83 -7.50 5.51
N LEU A 105 -17.72 -6.18 5.57
CA LEU A 105 -18.79 -5.29 6.05
C LEU A 105 -19.92 -5.08 5.03
N GLY A 106 -19.86 -5.71 3.87
CA GLY A 106 -20.85 -5.56 2.79
C GLY A 106 -20.72 -4.26 1.99
N LEU A 107 -19.66 -3.49 2.23
CA LEU A 107 -19.43 -2.18 1.61
C LEU A 107 -18.51 -2.24 0.37
N GLY A 108 -17.82 -3.36 0.17
CA GLY A 108 -16.92 -3.58 -0.95
C GLY A 108 -17.59 -4.23 -2.17
N ALA A 109 -16.95 -5.25 -2.73
CA ALA A 109 -17.42 -5.93 -3.93
C ALA A 109 -18.81 -6.54 -3.73
N GLN A 110 -19.70 -6.26 -4.70
CA GLN A 110 -21.08 -6.77 -4.69
C GLN A 110 -21.22 -7.96 -5.64
N PRO A 111 -22.09 -8.95 -5.34
CA PRO A 111 -22.44 -9.99 -6.29
C PRO A 111 -22.82 -9.40 -7.66
N PRO A 112 -22.35 -9.96 -8.79
CA PRO A 112 -21.69 -11.26 -8.96
C PRO A 112 -20.15 -11.26 -8.79
N MET A 113 -19.53 -10.13 -8.42
CA MET A 113 -18.07 -10.05 -8.31
C MET A 113 -17.56 -10.84 -7.08
N PRO A 114 -16.62 -11.78 -7.26
CA PRO A 114 -16.05 -12.51 -6.12
C PRO A 114 -15.09 -11.62 -5.33
N SER A 115 -15.20 -11.63 -4.00
CA SER A 115 -14.24 -11.03 -3.07
C SER A 115 -14.03 -11.93 -1.86
N TRP A 116 -12.77 -12.10 -1.43
CA TRP A 116 -12.44 -12.91 -0.25
C TRP A 116 -13.08 -12.37 1.03
N GLY A 117 -13.19 -11.04 1.15
CA GLY A 117 -13.89 -10.40 2.26
C GLY A 117 -15.38 -10.75 2.30
N ARG A 118 -16.04 -10.77 1.13
CA ARG A 118 -17.45 -11.15 1.03
C ARG A 118 -17.66 -12.64 1.31
N MET A 119 -16.75 -13.49 0.83
CA MET A 119 -16.80 -14.93 1.13
C MET A 119 -16.71 -15.19 2.64
N LEU A 120 -15.89 -14.42 3.37
CA LEU A 120 -15.84 -14.48 4.84
C LEU A 120 -17.14 -14.03 5.50
N PHE A 121 -17.82 -13.01 4.96
CA PHE A 121 -19.13 -12.58 5.46
C PHE A 121 -20.19 -13.68 5.30
N ASP A 122 -20.29 -14.28 4.11
CA ASP A 122 -21.28 -15.32 3.84
C ASP A 122 -21.00 -16.59 4.68
N ALA A 123 -19.73 -16.87 4.99
CA ALA A 123 -19.33 -18.00 5.82
C ALA A 123 -19.80 -17.90 7.28
N GLN A 124 -20.11 -16.71 7.81
CA GLN A 124 -20.56 -16.53 9.20
C GLN A 124 -21.80 -17.39 9.52
N THR A 125 -22.76 -17.42 8.60
CA THR A 125 -24.03 -18.15 8.77
C THR A 125 -23.86 -19.67 8.69
N ARG A 126 -22.76 -20.13 8.09
CA ARG A 126 -22.47 -21.54 7.84
C ARG A 126 -21.27 -22.05 8.61
N MET A 127 -20.72 -21.27 9.55
CA MET A 127 -19.47 -21.60 10.21
C MET A 127 -19.52 -22.91 11.00
N VAL A 128 -20.69 -23.25 11.56
CA VAL A 128 -20.93 -24.50 12.30
C VAL A 128 -21.00 -25.72 11.36
N VAL A 129 -21.53 -25.55 10.15
CA VAL A 129 -21.82 -26.66 9.22
C VAL A 129 -20.72 -26.82 8.17
N ALA A 130 -20.08 -25.73 7.77
CA ALA A 130 -19.11 -25.65 6.69
C ALA A 130 -17.97 -24.65 7.03
N PRO A 131 -17.14 -24.94 8.04
CA PRO A 131 -16.07 -24.03 8.48
C PRO A 131 -15.01 -23.76 7.38
N TRP A 132 -14.86 -24.68 6.43
CA TRP A 132 -13.97 -24.50 5.28
C TRP A 132 -14.30 -23.26 4.43
N MET A 133 -15.57 -22.83 4.41
CA MET A 133 -15.98 -21.61 3.70
C MET A 133 -15.30 -20.35 4.23
N ALA A 134 -14.90 -20.32 5.50
CA ALA A 134 -14.11 -19.23 6.08
C ALA A 134 -12.60 -19.46 5.96
N ILE A 135 -12.15 -20.71 6.13
CA ILE A 135 -10.71 -21.05 6.15
C ILE A 135 -10.04 -20.74 4.81
N PHE A 136 -10.64 -21.12 3.69
CA PHE A 136 -10.05 -20.89 2.37
C PHE A 136 -9.83 -19.40 2.03
N PRO A 137 -10.85 -18.52 2.11
CA PRO A 137 -10.63 -17.10 1.84
C PRO A 137 -9.72 -16.44 2.89
N GLY A 138 -9.79 -16.86 4.15
CA GLY A 138 -8.86 -16.38 5.18
C GLY A 138 -7.40 -16.73 4.89
N MET A 139 -7.14 -17.98 4.53
CA MET A 139 -5.80 -18.44 4.13
C MET A 139 -5.31 -17.75 2.85
N ALA A 140 -6.19 -17.52 1.87
CA ALA A 140 -5.84 -16.78 0.66
C ALA A 140 -5.36 -15.36 0.97
N ILE A 141 -6.06 -14.64 1.86
CA ILE A 141 -5.65 -13.31 2.32
C ILE A 141 -4.29 -13.39 3.03
N VAL A 142 -4.11 -14.34 3.96
CA VAL A 142 -2.86 -14.50 4.71
C VAL A 142 -1.69 -14.76 3.76
N VAL A 143 -1.82 -15.71 2.84
CA VAL A 143 -0.77 -16.06 1.88
C VAL A 143 -0.46 -14.87 0.95
N ALA A 144 -1.48 -14.14 0.48
CA ALA A 144 -1.27 -12.96 -0.36
C ALA A 144 -0.53 -11.85 0.40
N VAL A 145 -0.96 -11.53 1.62
CA VAL A 145 -0.34 -10.49 2.45
C VAL A 145 1.09 -10.87 2.82
N LEU A 146 1.31 -12.09 3.32
CA LEU A 146 2.64 -12.55 3.68
C LEU A 146 3.55 -12.62 2.45
N GLY A 147 3.07 -13.16 1.33
CA GLY A 147 3.83 -13.25 0.08
C GLY A 147 4.26 -11.88 -0.44
N LEU A 148 3.39 -10.86 -0.35
CA LEU A 148 3.73 -9.49 -0.74
C LEU A 148 4.73 -8.83 0.20
N ASN A 149 4.63 -9.07 1.52
CA ASN A 149 5.60 -8.55 2.48
C ASN A 149 6.97 -9.20 2.24
N LEU A 150 7.03 -10.53 2.11
CA LEU A 150 8.27 -11.25 1.79
C LEU A 150 8.86 -10.84 0.44
N LEU A 151 8.02 -10.55 -0.56
CA LEU A 151 8.47 -10.00 -1.84
C LEU A 151 9.09 -8.60 -1.64
N GLY A 152 8.50 -7.76 -0.79
CA GLY A 152 9.05 -6.47 -0.39
C GLY A 152 10.42 -6.59 0.24
N ASP A 153 10.56 -7.51 1.20
CA ASP A 153 11.83 -7.78 1.88
C ASP A 153 12.88 -8.31 0.89
N GLY A 154 12.50 -9.24 0.01
CA GLY A 154 13.41 -9.75 -1.03
C GLY A 154 13.85 -8.68 -2.03
N ILE A 155 12.96 -7.76 -2.40
CA ILE A 155 13.30 -6.59 -3.23
C ILE A 155 14.28 -5.69 -2.48
N ALA A 156 14.05 -5.44 -1.20
CA ALA A 156 14.96 -4.64 -0.36
C ALA A 156 16.34 -5.29 -0.31
N ASP A 157 16.42 -6.60 -0.09
CA ASP A 157 17.67 -7.35 0.04
C ASP A 157 18.49 -7.37 -1.26
N VAL A 158 17.84 -7.54 -2.41
CA VAL A 158 18.51 -7.56 -3.73
C VAL A 158 19.00 -6.16 -4.12
N LEU A 159 18.25 -5.12 -3.74
CA LEU A 159 18.53 -3.74 -4.11
C LEU A 159 19.39 -2.99 -3.08
N ASP A 160 19.59 -3.51 -1.86
CA ASP A 160 20.49 -2.91 -0.87
C ASP A 160 21.96 -3.20 -1.22
N PRO A 161 22.75 -2.20 -1.64
CA PRO A 161 24.15 -2.38 -1.99
C PRO A 161 25.04 -2.80 -0.82
N LYS A 162 24.56 -2.63 0.44
CA LYS A 162 25.36 -2.93 1.64
C LYS A 162 25.56 -4.44 1.86
N SER A 163 24.64 -5.28 1.40
CA SER A 163 24.78 -6.74 1.45
C SER A 163 26.00 -7.25 0.65
N ARG A 164 26.38 -6.53 -0.42
CA ARG A 164 27.56 -6.85 -1.25
C ARG A 164 28.91 -6.51 -0.62
N ARG A 165 28.96 -5.72 0.45
CA ARG A 165 30.22 -5.28 1.08
C ARG A 165 30.64 -6.14 2.28
N GLN A 166 29.79 -7.10 2.69
CA GLN A 166 30.04 -8.01 3.82
C GLN A 166 30.28 -9.47 3.39
N ARG A 167 30.34 -9.76 2.08
CA ARG A 167 30.77 -11.06 1.55
C ARG A 167 32.11 -10.95 0.85
#